data_AF-U1MXG6-F1
#
_entry.id   AF-U1MXG6-F1
#
_cell.length_a   1.000
_cell.length_b   1.000
_cell.length_c   1.000
_cell.angle_alpha   90.00
_cell.angle_beta   90.00
_cell.angle_gamma   90.00
#
_symmetry.space_group_name_H-M   'P 1'
#
loop_
_entity.id
_entity.type
_entity.pdbx_description
1 polymer ?
#
loop_
_entity_poly.entity_id
_entity_poly.type
_entity_poly.pdbx_seq_one_letter_code
_entity_poly.pdbx_strand_id
1 'polypeptide(L)' 'MPTKSGLTQRLGVVAGFSNPRAALEQYRTPPRLAAEIVHLADLQDDIAGRTVLDLGCGTGMLALGAALRGPDT' A
#
# COMPACT_ATOMS: atom_id res chain seq x y z
N MET A 1 15.89 2.74 1.44
CA MET A 1 14.50 2.35 1.15
C MET A 1 14.28 0.90 1.54
N PRO A 2 13.12 0.53 2.13
CA PRO A 2 12.82 -0.86 2.48
C PRO A 2 12.86 -1.74 1.24
N THR A 3 13.17 -3.03 1.38
CA THR A 3 13.05 -3.98 0.25
C THR A 3 11.57 -4.30 -0.01
N LYS A 4 11.22 -4.86 -1.18
CA LYS A 4 9.86 -5.36 -1.45
C LYS A 4 9.38 -6.34 -0.37
N SER A 5 10.28 -7.22 0.08
CA SER A 5 10.01 -8.17 1.16
C SER A 5 9.75 -7.45 2.50
N GLY A 6 10.59 -6.48 2.86
CA GLY A 6 10.39 -5.68 4.07
C GLY A 6 9.08 -4.90 4.07
N LEU A 7 8.67 -4.35 2.93
CA LEU A 7 7.38 -3.68 2.79
C LEU A 7 6.21 -4.66 2.91
N THR A 8 6.32 -5.85 2.31
CA THR A 8 5.30 -6.92 2.46
C THR A 8 5.08 -7.27 3.93
N GLN A 9 6.17 -7.45 4.69
CA GLN A 9 6.11 -7.76 6.12
C GLN A 9 5.43 -6.64 6.91
N ARG A 10 5.82 -5.37 6.68
CA ARG A 10 5.21 -4.20 7.35
C ARG A 10 3.73 -4.06 7.05
N LEU A 11 3.31 -4.31 5.81
CA LEU A 11 1.89 -4.26 5.43
C LEU A 11 1.09 -5.47 5.93
N GLY A 12 1.75 -6.56 6.33
CA GLY A 12 1.11 -7.78 6.83
C GLY A 12 0.24 -7.57 8.06
N VAL A 13 0.55 -6.57 8.88
CA VAL A 13 -0.17 -6.27 10.13
C VAL A 13 -1.40 -5.37 9.94
N VAL A 14 -1.63 -4.83 8.74
CA VAL A 14 -2.78 -3.97 8.47
C VAL A 14 -4.06 -4.78 8.59
N ALA A 15 -4.96 -4.37 9.49
CA ALA A 15 -6.23 -5.05 9.68
C ALA A 15 -7.12 -5.01 8.41
N GLY A 16 -7.93 -6.04 8.22
CA GLY A 16 -9.00 -6.03 7.23
C GLY A 16 -10.22 -5.22 7.70
N PHE A 17 -11.25 -5.17 6.87
CA PHE A 17 -12.55 -4.62 7.28
C PHE A 17 -13.19 -5.50 8.37
N SER A 18 -13.76 -4.89 9.40
CA SER A 18 -14.49 -5.60 10.46
C SER A 18 -15.84 -6.14 9.99
N ASN A 19 -16.51 -5.43 9.07
CA ASN A 19 -17.78 -5.83 8.47
C ASN A 19 -17.82 -5.43 6.98
N PRO A 20 -17.21 -6.24 6.09
CA PRO A 20 -17.07 -5.90 4.67
C PRO A 20 -18.42 -5.93 3.94
N ARG A 21 -18.66 -4.91 3.12
CA ARG A 21 -19.83 -4.82 2.23
C ARG A 21 -19.44 -5.34 0.84
N ALA A 22 -19.93 -6.52 0.48
CA ALA A 22 -19.64 -7.14 -0.82
C ALA A 22 -20.02 -6.27 -2.02
N ALA A 23 -21.15 -5.54 -1.94
CA ALA A 23 -21.59 -4.62 -2.99
C ALA A 23 -20.65 -3.41 -3.23
N LEU A 24 -19.71 -3.17 -2.32
CA LEU A 24 -18.64 -2.16 -2.47
C LEU A 24 -17.27 -2.81 -2.73
N GLU A 25 -17.24 -4.14 -2.92
CA GLU A 25 -16.01 -4.91 -3.13
C GLU A 25 -14.95 -4.67 -2.03
N GLN A 26 -15.38 -4.58 -0.77
CA GLN A 26 -14.49 -4.32 0.37
C GLN A 26 -13.65 -5.55 0.74
N TYR A 27 -12.54 -5.76 0.03
CA TYR A 27 -11.49 -6.69 0.40
C TYR A 27 -10.18 -5.94 0.67
N ARG A 28 -9.35 -6.48 1.58
CA ARG A 28 -8.00 -5.95 1.82
C ARG A 28 -7.09 -6.38 0.67
N THR A 29 -6.42 -5.43 0.03
CA THR A 29 -5.34 -5.76 -0.93
C THR A 29 -4.30 -6.65 -0.24
N PRO A 30 -3.91 -7.81 -0.83
CA PRO A 30 -2.88 -8.65 -0.25
C PRO A 30 -1.55 -7.89 -0.05
N PRO A 31 -0.85 -8.02 1.10
CA PRO A 31 0.38 -7.27 1.38
C PRO A 31 1.47 -7.41 0.32
N ARG A 32 1.64 -8.63 -0.22
CA ARG A 32 2.62 -8.89 -1.29
C ARG A 32 2.28 -8.12 -2.58
N LEU A 33 0.99 -8.08 -2.93
CA LEU A 33 0.51 -7.37 -4.11
C LEU A 33 0.69 -5.85 -3.94
N ALA A 34 0.31 -5.31 -2.78
CA ALA A 34 0.51 -3.90 -2.47
C ALA A 34 2.01 -3.51 -2.53
N ALA A 35 2.88 -4.32 -1.94
CA ALA A 35 4.32 -4.10 -1.99
C ALA A 35 4.92 -4.19 -3.40
N GLU A 36 4.36 -5.04 -4.27
CA GLU A 36 4.77 -5.17 -5.66
C GLU A 36 4.38 -3.95 -6.50
N ILE A 37 3.13 -3.49 -6.37
CA ILE A 37 2.64 -2.28 -7.03
C ILE A 37 3.47 -1.06 -6.61
N VAL A 38 3.64 -0.85 -5.30
CA VAL A 38 4.40 0.29 -4.77
C VAL A 38 5.88 0.21 -5.16
N HIS A 39 6.48 -0.98 -5.14
CA HIS A 39 7.87 -1.15 -5.55
C HIS A 39 8.06 -0.82 -7.04
N LEU A 40 7.11 -1.20 -7.89
CA LEU A 40 7.17 -0.86 -9.31
C LEU A 40 7.04 0.66 -9.53
N ALA A 41 6.10 1.32 -8.85
CA ALA A 41 5.94 2.78 -8.93
C ALA A 41 7.18 3.53 -8.42
N ASP A 42 7.79 3.03 -7.35
CA ASP A 42 9.05 3.58 -6.79
C ASP A 42 10.21 3.47 -7.78
N LEU A 43 10.32 2.35 -8.52
CA LEU A 43 11.32 2.17 -9.59
C LEU A 43 11.09 3.11 -10.78
N GLN A 44 9.91 3.74 -10.89
CA GLN A 44 9.55 4.69 -11.92
C GLN A 44 9.56 6.15 -11.42
N ASP A 45 10.09 6.42 -10.22
CA ASP A 45 10.15 7.75 -9.61
C ASP A 45 8.76 8.39 -9.36
N ASP A 46 7.72 7.56 -9.22
CA ASP A 46 6.32 7.97 -9.01
C ASP A 46 5.90 8.03 -7.52
N ILE A 47 6.83 7.77 -6.59
CA ILE A 47 6.56 7.78 -5.14
C ILE A 47 7.30 8.91 -4.43
N ALA A 48 8.64 8.86 -4.38
CA ALA A 48 9.42 9.81 -3.58
C ALA A 48 9.26 11.25 -4.11
N GLY A 49 8.93 12.18 -3.20
CA GLY A 49 8.70 13.59 -3.56
C GLY A 49 7.46 13.84 -4.43
N ARG A 50 6.59 12.84 -4.60
CA ARG A 50 5.33 12.96 -5.34
C ARG A 50 4.14 13.06 -4.39
N THR A 51 3.07 13.71 -4.86
CA THR A 51 1.76 13.61 -4.20
C THR A 51 1.05 12.36 -4.75
N VAL A 52 0.73 11.41 -3.88
CA VAL A 52 0.07 10.15 -4.24
C VAL A 52 -1.39 10.17 -3.79
N LEU A 53 -2.30 9.76 -4.67
CA LEU A 53 -3.72 9.61 -4.37
C LEU A 53 -4.11 8.12 -4.38
N ASP A 54 -4.76 7.65 -3.33
CA ASP A 54 -5.28 6.28 -3.20
C ASP A 54 -6.82 6.29 -3.31
N LEU A 55 -7.33 6.00 -4.51
CA LEU A 55 -8.76 6.04 -4.81
C LEU A 55 -9.42 4.73 -4.38
N GLY A 56 -10.45 4.82 -3.53
CA GLY A 56 -11.02 3.63 -2.91
C GLY A 56 -10.07 2.99 -1.89
N CYS A 57 -9.36 3.83 -1.11
CA CYS A 57 -8.27 3.42 -0.23
C CYS A 57 -8.61 2.26 0.72
N GLY A 58 -9.89 2.10 1.08
CA GLY A 58 -10.35 0.97 1.88
C GLY A 58 -9.65 0.91 3.23
N THR A 59 -8.84 -0.14 3.45
CA THR A 59 -8.01 -0.27 4.66
C THR A 59 -6.71 0.55 4.61
N GLY A 60 -6.48 1.32 3.55
CA GLY A 60 -5.31 2.16 3.32
C GLY A 60 -4.06 1.41 2.85
N MET A 61 -4.18 0.20 2.31
CA MET A 61 -3.02 -0.66 1.98
C MET A 61 -2.03 0.01 1.02
N LEU A 62 -2.51 0.68 -0.03
CA LEU A 62 -1.64 1.29 -1.04
C LEU A 62 -1.10 2.63 -0.52
N ALA A 63 -1.93 3.45 0.12
CA ALA A 63 -1.49 4.67 0.79
C ALA A 63 -0.39 4.42 1.84
N LEU A 64 -0.58 3.43 2.72
CA LEU A 64 0.44 3.00 3.68
C LEU A 64 1.67 2.48 2.96
N GLY A 65 1.50 1.67 1.91
CA GLY A 65 2.62 1.16 1.11
C GLY A 65 3.49 2.30 0.57
N ALA A 66 2.88 3.30 -0.06
CA ALA A 66 3.57 4.47 -0.61
C ALA A 66 4.25 5.31 0.48
N ALA A 67 3.55 5.59 1.59
CA ALA A 67 4.10 6.37 2.71
C ALA A 67 5.30 5.67 3.37
N LEU A 68 5.22 4.34 3.55
CA LEU A 68 6.29 3.53 4.13
C LEU A 68 7.48 3.32 3.17
N ARG A 69 7.32 3.66 1.89
CA ARG A 69 8.32 3.56 0.82
C ARG A 69 9.06 4.88 0.59
N GLY A 70 8.36 6.01 0.71
CA GLY A 70 8.94 7.35 0.62
C GLY A 70 10.05 7.58 1.65
N PRO A 71 10.93 8.56 1.43
CA PRO A 71 11.94 8.94 2.43
C PRO A 71 11.27 9.40 3.72
N ASP A 72 11.88 9.09 4.87
CA ASP A 72 11.48 9.65 6.16
C ASP A 72 11.50 11.18 6.04
N THR A 73 10.35 11.81 6.32
CA THR A 73 10.19 13.28 6.35
C THR A 73 11.04 13.91 7.43
#